data_AF-A0A970CNM1-F1
#
_entry.id   AF-A0A970CNM1-F1
#
_cell.length_a   1.000
_cell.length_b   1.000
_cell.length_c   1.000
_cell.angle_alpha   90.00
_cell.angle_beta   90.00
_cell.angle_gamma   90.00
#
_symmetry.space_group_name_H-M   'P 1'
#
loop_
_entity.id
_entity.type
_entity.pdbx_description
1 polymer ?
#
loop_
_entity_poly.entity_id
_entity_poly.type
_entity_poly.pdbx_seq_one_letter_code
_entity_poly.pdbx_strand_id
1 'polypeptide(L)'
;MILRKPYAFFIKHFKLFHIILTILITYLIYRTGLLLSFFNEYIATSQSVINQDLTGKLFNTYMFISPFLIILGSIVILSVMILKKKPILFYIVLIIIYILMIVLYNYIYSVLGAMETNLLDIRQVRLARDILTIGSVAQAFSVVITFVRATGFDIRKFNFGQDLAQLDIKEEDREEFEFEVSLDTDKLRRKLRRNFRYLKYTYIENKFLINIGILLFLSTICFIIYLNLTVYNKVFNEMEAFLTTDFSVRINKSFLTTKDYKGNDIVNDNETLVVLEVAVRNNFSKAQKLDIAKTQLVINNQAFYHVYSYRDRLFDLGKVYEDQLLPNQFTKWLLVYKVPKFLISNNMYFKYVDKVNVVSRKLNPKTISVRLNPKNLDVVSKTKEFQLGETMVLNDSILGNVEFKIDKYEINDEYRLTYNFCVTKDECYPSYEYVKPNITNRYDMALMYLNGKMKWDEEIAVNPITNIYSFINNFGELVYEIDDKTKVQKVGFKQINPVKVKVKDDYYIEVLDEVKKANKIALVFNLRNIQYKYVLKV
;
A
#
# COMPACT_ATOMS: atom_id res chain seq x y z
N MET A 1 -30.12 -7.07 52.89
CA MET A 1 -29.50 -7.44 51.59
C MET A 1 -28.27 -8.28 51.88
N ILE A 2 -28.35 -9.61 51.71
CA ILE A 2 -27.20 -10.49 51.94
C ILE A 2 -26.32 -10.41 50.69
N LEU A 3 -25.19 -9.71 50.77
CA LEU A 3 -24.19 -9.66 49.72
C LEU A 3 -23.62 -11.08 49.51
N ARG A 4 -24.10 -11.79 48.47
CA ARG A 4 -23.50 -13.06 48.06
C ARG A 4 -22.13 -12.79 47.43
N LYS A 5 -21.16 -13.64 47.76
CA LYS A 5 -19.75 -13.49 47.37
C LYS A 5 -19.59 -13.37 45.83
N PRO A 6 -18.64 -12.56 45.31
CA PRO A 6 -18.54 -12.05 43.92
C PRO A 6 -18.11 -13.10 42.86
N TYR A 7 -18.49 -14.36 43.06
CA TYR A 7 -18.22 -15.48 42.16
C TYR A 7 -19.41 -16.47 42.14
N ALA A 8 -20.53 -16.11 42.77
CA ALA A 8 -21.72 -16.95 42.86
C ALA A 8 -22.29 -17.29 41.46
N PHE A 9 -22.15 -16.38 40.49
CA PHE A 9 -22.49 -16.62 39.09
C PHE A 9 -21.67 -17.76 38.48
N PHE A 10 -20.34 -17.70 38.61
CA PHE A 10 -19.44 -18.74 38.10
C PHE A 10 -19.69 -20.10 38.74
N ILE A 11 -20.06 -20.14 40.01
CA ILE A 11 -20.40 -21.38 40.71
C ILE A 11 -21.73 -21.95 40.20
N LYS A 12 -22.74 -21.09 40.02
CA LYS A 12 -24.05 -21.51 39.50
C LYS A 12 -23.95 -22.05 38.07
N HIS A 13 -23.05 -21.49 37.26
CA HIS A 13 -22.83 -21.88 35.87
C HIS A 13 -21.55 -22.71 35.67
N PHE A 14 -20.98 -23.27 36.74
CA PHE A 14 -19.70 -23.99 36.70
C PHE A 14 -19.71 -25.14 35.68
N LYS A 15 -20.81 -25.90 35.64
CA LYS A 15 -21.03 -26.97 34.66
C LYS A 15 -21.06 -26.44 33.22
N LEU A 16 -21.73 -25.31 32.97
CA LEU A 16 -21.81 -24.69 31.65
C LEU A 16 -20.42 -24.29 31.12
N PHE A 17 -19.59 -23.68 31.96
CA PHE A 17 -18.22 -23.33 31.56
C PHE A 17 -17.39 -24.56 31.20
N HIS A 18 -17.55 -25.65 31.94
CA HIS A 18 -16.89 -26.92 31.62
C HIS A 18 -17.44 -27.57 30.35
N ILE A 19 -18.75 -27.48 30.07
CA ILE A 19 -19.34 -27.93 28.81
C ILE A 19 -18.71 -27.19 27.63
N ILE A 20 -18.58 -25.86 27.72
CA ILE A 20 -17.96 -25.05 26.66
C ILE A 20 -16.50 -25.47 26.44
N LEU A 21 -15.73 -25.64 27.52
CA LEU A 21 -14.35 -26.13 27.42
C LEU A 21 -14.28 -27.52 26.79
N THR A 22 -15.13 -28.46 27.22
CA THR A 22 -15.18 -29.81 26.66
C THR A 22 -15.49 -29.80 25.17
N ILE A 23 -16.42 -28.97 24.70
CA ILE A 23 -16.73 -28.84 23.26
C ILE A 23 -15.51 -28.34 22.48
N LEU A 24 -14.85 -27.28 22.97
CA LEU A 24 -13.66 -26.71 22.33
C LEU A 24 -12.50 -27.70 22.27
N ILE A 25 -12.28 -28.43 23.36
CA ILE A 25 -11.24 -29.46 23.44
C ILE A 25 -11.55 -30.63 22.50
N THR A 26 -12.82 -31.08 22.47
CA THR A 26 -13.25 -32.18 21.60
C THR A 26 -13.08 -31.82 20.12
N TYR A 27 -13.43 -30.59 19.75
CA TYR A 27 -13.16 -30.06 18.41
C TYR A 27 -11.67 -30.12 18.06
N LEU A 28 -10.80 -29.70 18.99
CA LEU A 28 -9.36 -29.74 18.78
C LEU A 28 -8.84 -31.18 18.65
N ILE A 29 -9.31 -32.13 19.46
CA ILE A 29 -8.96 -33.55 19.34
C ILE A 29 -9.29 -34.08 17.95
N TYR A 30 -10.50 -33.79 17.45
CA TYR A 30 -10.90 -34.18 16.10
C TYR A 30 -9.92 -33.64 15.04
N ARG A 31 -9.57 -32.35 15.14
CA ARG A 31 -8.62 -31.72 14.19
C ARG A 31 -7.20 -32.26 14.32
N THR A 32 -6.70 -32.51 15.53
CA THR A 32 -5.41 -33.17 15.75
C THR A 32 -5.41 -34.59 15.17
N GLY A 33 -6.54 -35.30 15.28
CA GLY A 33 -6.71 -36.63 14.69
C GLY A 33 -6.58 -36.63 13.15
N LEU A 34 -7.14 -35.62 12.47
CA LEU A 34 -6.97 -35.46 11.03
C LEU A 34 -5.49 -35.24 10.64
N LEU A 35 -4.76 -34.40 11.40
CA LEU A 35 -3.33 -34.21 11.19
C LEU A 35 -2.55 -35.52 11.39
N LEU A 36 -2.85 -36.25 12.46
CA LEU A 36 -2.17 -37.50 12.77
C LEU A 36 -2.44 -38.58 11.70
N SER A 37 -3.69 -38.69 11.22
CA SER A 37 -4.06 -39.58 10.12
C SER A 37 -3.27 -39.26 8.86
N PHE A 38 -3.14 -37.98 8.51
CA PHE A 38 -2.36 -37.55 7.36
C PHE A 38 -0.89 -37.99 7.47
N PHE A 39 -0.23 -37.71 8.60
CA PHE A 39 1.18 -38.10 8.77
C PHE A 39 1.38 -39.62 8.78
N ASN A 40 0.44 -40.38 9.35
CA ASN A 40 0.49 -41.84 9.33
C ASN A 40 0.37 -42.40 7.91
N GLU A 41 -0.57 -41.89 7.12
CA GLU A 41 -0.79 -42.29 5.74
C GLU A 41 0.40 -41.90 4.85
N TYR A 42 0.94 -40.69 5.03
CA TYR A 42 2.12 -40.23 4.30
C TYR A 42 3.34 -41.13 4.57
N ILE A 43 3.59 -41.51 5.83
CA ILE A 43 4.70 -42.40 6.19
C ILE A 43 4.48 -43.82 5.61
N ALA A 44 3.24 -44.30 5.60
CA ALA A 44 2.92 -45.64 5.09
C ALA A 44 3.01 -45.75 3.56
N THR A 45 2.61 -44.70 2.84
CA THR A 45 2.53 -44.71 1.37
C THR A 45 3.76 -44.15 0.67
N SER A 46 4.55 -43.31 1.35
CA SER A 46 5.75 -42.64 0.80
C SER A 46 5.50 -41.86 -0.51
N GLN A 47 4.25 -41.46 -0.78
CA GLN A 47 3.90 -40.69 -1.97
C GLN A 47 4.29 -39.22 -1.82
N SER A 48 4.80 -38.62 -2.90
CA SER A 48 5.14 -37.19 -2.91
C SER A 48 3.86 -36.35 -2.85
N VAL A 49 3.85 -35.38 -1.94
CA VAL A 49 2.76 -34.41 -1.73
C VAL A 49 3.15 -33.00 -2.18
N ILE A 50 4.26 -32.87 -2.91
CA ILE A 50 4.71 -31.59 -3.48
C ILE A 50 3.64 -31.03 -4.41
N ASN A 51 3.40 -29.72 -4.34
CA ASN A 51 2.35 -28.99 -5.07
C ASN A 51 0.90 -29.34 -4.64
N GLN A 52 0.69 -30.00 -3.51
CA GLN A 52 -0.63 -30.16 -2.91
C GLN A 52 -0.85 -29.12 -1.80
N ASP A 53 -2.05 -28.55 -1.70
CA ASP A 53 -2.41 -27.67 -0.59
C ASP A 53 -2.82 -28.50 0.63
N LEU A 54 -1.87 -28.77 1.51
CA LEU A 54 -2.04 -29.56 2.73
C LEU A 54 -2.46 -28.67 3.89
N THR A 55 -1.81 -27.51 4.03
CA THR A 55 -2.07 -26.53 5.07
C THR A 55 -3.50 -25.99 4.98
N GLY A 56 -3.99 -25.61 3.80
CA GLY A 56 -5.36 -25.14 3.61
C GLY A 56 -6.45 -26.21 3.82
N LYS A 57 -6.12 -27.49 3.60
CA LYS A 57 -7.05 -28.61 3.85
C LYS A 57 -7.08 -29.03 5.32
N LEU A 58 -5.91 -29.09 5.97
CA LEU A 58 -5.74 -29.66 7.30
C LEU A 58 -5.79 -28.61 8.42
N PHE A 59 -5.58 -27.32 8.12
CA PHE A 59 -5.73 -26.24 9.09
C PHE A 59 -6.95 -25.36 8.81
N ASN A 60 -7.54 -24.86 9.89
CA ASN A 60 -8.60 -23.86 9.85
C ASN A 60 -8.29 -22.81 10.92
N THR A 61 -8.63 -21.55 10.68
CA THR A 61 -8.55 -20.43 11.63
C THR A 61 -9.03 -20.80 13.05
N TYR A 62 -10.09 -21.61 13.16
CA TYR A 62 -10.61 -22.04 14.47
C TYR A 62 -9.63 -22.92 15.27
N MET A 63 -8.73 -23.67 14.62
CA MET A 63 -7.70 -24.47 15.32
C MET A 63 -6.73 -23.60 16.11
N PHE A 64 -6.51 -22.36 15.67
CA PHE A 64 -5.68 -21.40 16.39
C PHE A 64 -6.48 -20.61 17.42
N ILE A 65 -7.76 -20.30 17.17
CA ILE A 65 -8.61 -19.56 18.11
C ILE A 65 -9.01 -20.41 19.33
N SER A 66 -9.35 -21.69 19.14
CA SER A 66 -9.87 -22.55 20.21
C SER A 66 -8.89 -22.73 21.40
N PRO A 67 -7.57 -22.96 21.21
CA PRO A 67 -6.60 -23.02 22.31
C PRO A 67 -6.57 -21.73 23.15
N PHE A 68 -6.64 -20.54 22.52
CA PHE A 68 -6.68 -19.27 23.24
C PHE A 68 -7.94 -19.15 24.09
N LEU A 69 -9.10 -19.54 23.56
CA LEU A 69 -10.36 -19.53 24.32
C LEU A 69 -10.33 -20.51 25.50
N ILE A 70 -9.70 -21.67 25.33
CA ILE A 70 -9.52 -22.65 26.41
C ILE A 70 -8.61 -22.08 27.51
N ILE A 71 -7.49 -21.44 27.15
CA ILE A 71 -6.60 -20.78 28.12
C ILE A 71 -7.35 -19.69 28.88
N LEU A 72 -8.06 -18.81 28.17
CA LEU A 72 -8.83 -17.72 28.77
C LEU A 72 -9.90 -18.26 29.75
N GLY A 73 -10.69 -19.24 29.31
CA GLY A 73 -11.68 -19.89 30.17
C GLY A 73 -11.04 -20.57 31.39
N SER A 74 -9.87 -21.19 31.21
CA SER A 74 -9.13 -21.84 32.28
C SER A 74 -8.56 -20.84 33.29
N ILE A 75 -8.06 -19.68 32.85
CA ILE A 75 -7.61 -18.60 33.74
C ILE A 75 -8.78 -18.10 34.60
N VAL A 76 -9.94 -17.87 33.98
CA VAL A 76 -11.13 -17.41 34.69
C VAL A 76 -11.56 -18.42 35.76
N ILE A 77 -11.58 -19.72 35.44
CA ILE A 77 -11.93 -20.76 36.42
C ILE A 77 -10.84 -20.90 37.49
N LEU A 78 -9.56 -20.81 37.12
CA LEU A 78 -8.42 -20.85 38.04
C LEU A 78 -8.53 -19.73 39.08
N SER A 79 -8.83 -18.49 38.67
CA SER A 79 -9.05 -17.37 39.59
C SER A 79 -10.17 -17.66 40.59
N VAL A 80 -11.28 -18.25 40.15
CA VAL A 80 -12.38 -18.67 41.03
C VAL A 80 -11.94 -19.76 42.01
N MET A 81 -11.14 -20.73 41.57
CA MET A 81 -10.64 -21.81 42.42
C MET A 81 -9.68 -21.32 43.50
N ILE A 82 -8.78 -20.38 43.17
CA ILE A 82 -7.86 -19.73 44.13
C ILE A 82 -8.67 -19.02 45.23
N LEU A 83 -9.65 -18.20 44.84
CA LEU A 83 -10.51 -17.48 45.80
C LEU A 83 -11.33 -18.41 46.70
N LYS A 84 -11.62 -19.62 46.22
CA LYS A 84 -12.36 -20.65 46.96
C LYS A 84 -11.48 -21.64 47.71
N LYS A 85 -10.15 -21.50 47.66
CA LYS A 85 -9.18 -22.47 48.22
C LYS A 85 -9.51 -23.92 47.78
N LYS A 86 -9.87 -24.08 46.51
CA LYS A 86 -10.18 -25.38 45.86
C LYS A 86 -8.97 -25.86 45.04
N PRO A 87 -8.90 -27.14 44.64
CA PRO A 87 -7.75 -27.64 43.88
C PRO A 87 -7.55 -26.90 42.55
N ILE A 88 -6.39 -26.26 42.41
CA ILE A 88 -6.01 -25.41 41.27
C ILE A 88 -5.16 -26.12 40.22
N LEU A 89 -4.47 -27.20 40.61
CA LEU A 89 -3.42 -27.85 39.82
C LEU A 89 -3.88 -28.19 38.39
N PHE A 90 -5.09 -28.75 38.26
CA PHE A 90 -5.64 -29.11 36.95
C PHE A 90 -5.70 -27.92 35.98
N TYR A 91 -6.14 -26.75 36.43
CA TYR A 91 -6.30 -25.60 35.52
C TYR A 91 -4.96 -24.99 35.13
N ILE A 92 -3.95 -25.08 36.02
CA ILE A 92 -2.57 -24.72 35.69
C ILE A 92 -2.03 -25.67 34.61
N VAL A 93 -2.19 -26.99 34.81
CA VAL A 93 -1.79 -28.01 33.83
C VAL A 93 -2.54 -27.81 32.51
N LEU A 94 -3.83 -27.49 32.54
CA LEU A 94 -4.65 -27.23 31.37
C LEU A 94 -4.13 -26.03 30.57
N ILE A 95 -3.79 -24.93 31.24
CA ILE A 95 -3.19 -23.75 30.60
C ILE A 95 -1.87 -24.12 29.93
N ILE A 96 -0.99 -24.85 30.63
CA ILE A 96 0.32 -25.28 30.08
C ILE A 96 0.13 -26.17 28.86
N ILE A 97 -0.77 -27.16 28.92
CA ILE A 97 -1.08 -28.05 27.78
C ILE A 97 -1.48 -27.21 26.57
N TYR A 98 -2.40 -26.25 26.71
CA TYR A 98 -2.88 -25.48 25.56
C TYR A 98 -1.91 -24.41 25.06
N ILE A 99 -0.97 -23.94 25.89
CA ILE A 99 0.18 -23.15 25.42
C ILE A 99 1.09 -24.04 24.54
N LEU A 100 1.41 -25.25 25.00
CA LEU A 100 2.22 -26.19 24.23
C LEU A 100 1.53 -26.61 22.93
N MET A 101 0.20 -26.76 22.93
CA MET A 101 -0.57 -27.04 21.70
C MET A 101 -0.48 -25.90 20.67
N ILE A 102 -0.44 -24.64 21.09
CA ILE A 102 -0.24 -23.51 20.16
C ILE A 102 1.13 -23.62 19.49
N VAL A 103 2.18 -23.87 20.28
CA VAL A 103 3.55 -24.05 19.75
C VAL A 103 3.59 -25.24 18.78
N LEU A 104 2.99 -26.36 19.17
CA LEU A 104 2.90 -27.57 18.36
C LEU A 104 2.20 -27.31 17.03
N TYR A 105 1.03 -26.66 17.02
CA TYR A 105 0.30 -26.38 15.78
C TYR A 105 1.07 -25.46 14.83
N ASN A 106 1.79 -24.47 15.36
CA ASN A 106 2.66 -23.62 14.53
C ASN A 106 3.82 -24.42 13.93
N TYR A 107 4.43 -25.32 14.71
CA TYR A 107 5.46 -26.22 14.21
C TYR A 107 4.94 -27.14 13.10
N ILE A 108 3.77 -27.77 13.30
CA ILE A 108 3.17 -28.67 12.31
C ILE A 108 2.74 -27.92 11.05
N TYR A 109 2.19 -26.72 11.18
CA TYR A 109 1.86 -25.86 10.05
C TYR A 109 3.11 -25.55 9.21
N SER A 110 4.23 -25.25 9.86
CA SER A 110 5.53 -25.04 9.20
C SER A 110 6.04 -26.29 8.48
N VAL A 111 5.98 -27.45 9.14
CA VAL A 111 6.40 -28.74 8.54
C VAL A 111 5.56 -29.06 7.31
N LEU A 112 4.23 -28.93 7.39
CA LEU A 112 3.36 -29.16 6.23
C LEU A 112 3.68 -28.20 5.09
N GLY A 113 3.81 -26.89 5.35
CA GLY A 113 4.20 -25.92 4.31
C GLY A 113 5.56 -26.23 3.66
N ALA A 114 6.50 -26.80 4.41
CA ALA A 114 7.77 -27.27 3.86
C ALA A 114 7.60 -28.53 2.99
N MET A 115 6.70 -29.45 3.34
CA MET A 115 6.37 -30.64 2.53
C MET A 115 5.66 -30.30 1.21
N GLU A 116 4.94 -29.17 1.15
CA GLU A 116 4.30 -28.70 -0.09
C GLU A 116 5.31 -28.25 -1.14
N THR A 117 6.51 -27.84 -0.71
CA THR A 117 7.55 -27.23 -1.56
C THR A 117 8.79 -28.10 -1.74
N ASN A 118 9.11 -28.97 -0.78
CA ASN A 118 10.32 -29.78 -0.77
C ASN A 118 10.05 -31.21 -0.25
N LEU A 119 10.89 -32.17 -0.68
CA LEU A 119 10.93 -33.48 -0.04
C LEU A 119 11.66 -33.35 1.31
N LEU A 120 10.93 -33.58 2.41
CA LEU A 120 11.51 -33.60 3.75
C LEU A 120 12.13 -34.96 4.07
N ASP A 121 13.17 -34.94 4.90
CA ASP A 121 13.72 -36.16 5.51
C ASP A 121 12.62 -36.87 6.32
N ILE A 122 12.48 -38.17 6.10
CA ILE A 122 11.53 -39.04 6.80
C ILE A 122 11.67 -38.94 8.33
N ARG A 123 12.86 -38.63 8.85
CA ARG A 123 13.09 -38.38 10.28
C ARG A 123 12.30 -37.18 10.80
N GLN A 124 12.26 -36.09 10.03
CA GLN A 124 11.50 -34.88 10.40
C GLN A 124 10.00 -35.14 10.37
N VAL A 125 9.53 -35.90 9.37
CA VAL A 125 8.11 -36.28 9.24
C VAL A 125 7.68 -37.19 10.40
N ARG A 126 8.51 -38.17 10.79
CA ARG A 126 8.24 -39.02 11.97
C ARG A 126 8.22 -38.21 13.26
N LEU A 127 9.14 -37.26 13.43
CA LEU A 127 9.15 -36.36 14.58
C LEU A 127 7.85 -35.55 14.69
N ALA A 128 7.36 -35.00 13.57
CA ALA A 128 6.09 -34.28 13.52
C ALA A 128 4.90 -35.16 13.95
N ARG A 129 4.82 -36.39 13.46
CA ARG A 129 3.82 -37.39 13.88
C ARG A 129 3.92 -37.69 15.38
N ASP A 130 5.13 -37.93 15.89
CA ASP A 130 5.32 -38.36 17.29
C ASP A 130 4.93 -37.25 18.27
N ILE A 131 5.32 -36.00 17.99
CA ILE A 131 4.93 -34.87 18.83
C ILE A 131 3.40 -34.61 18.73
N LEU A 132 2.79 -34.78 17.55
CA LEU A 132 1.32 -34.77 17.41
C LEU A 132 0.63 -35.86 18.24
N THR A 133 1.23 -37.04 18.32
CA THR A 133 0.72 -38.16 19.13
C THR A 133 0.75 -37.78 20.62
N ILE A 134 1.86 -37.22 21.09
CA ILE A 134 2.00 -36.73 22.48
C ILE A 134 0.95 -35.65 22.77
N GLY A 135 0.78 -34.68 21.86
CA GLY A 135 -0.24 -33.64 21.96
C GLY A 135 -1.66 -34.21 22.04
N SER A 136 -1.97 -35.24 21.23
CA SER A 136 -3.26 -35.93 21.23
C SER A 136 -3.55 -36.61 22.57
N VAL A 137 -2.55 -37.28 23.17
CA VAL A 137 -2.69 -37.89 24.50
C VAL A 137 -2.95 -36.84 25.58
N ALA A 138 -2.23 -35.72 25.55
CA ALA A 138 -2.44 -34.61 26.49
C ALA A 138 -3.86 -34.00 26.34
N GLN A 139 -4.35 -33.87 25.11
CA GLN A 139 -5.71 -33.40 24.84
C GLN A 139 -6.76 -34.41 25.36
N ALA A 140 -6.58 -35.70 25.11
CA ALA A 140 -7.47 -36.75 25.60
C ALA A 140 -7.55 -36.75 27.14
N PHE A 141 -6.42 -36.61 27.83
CA PHE A 141 -6.41 -36.44 29.29
C PHE A 141 -7.23 -35.20 29.73
N SER A 142 -7.06 -34.08 29.03
CA SER A 142 -7.77 -32.84 29.36
C SER A 142 -9.28 -32.92 29.12
N VAL A 143 -9.73 -33.62 28.07
CA VAL A 143 -11.16 -33.73 27.74
C VAL A 143 -11.91 -34.58 28.74
N VAL A 144 -11.31 -35.68 29.20
CA VAL A 144 -11.92 -36.57 30.20
C VAL A 144 -12.19 -35.82 31.49
N ILE A 145 -11.21 -35.07 31.99
CA ILE A 145 -11.36 -34.34 33.25
C ILE A 145 -12.35 -33.17 33.11
N THR A 146 -12.32 -32.43 31.98
CA THR A 146 -13.30 -31.36 31.76
C THR A 146 -14.71 -31.91 31.60
N PHE A 147 -14.88 -33.03 30.92
CA PHE A 147 -16.17 -33.71 30.74
C PHE A 147 -16.77 -34.18 32.07
N VAL A 148 -15.97 -34.85 32.91
CA VAL A 148 -16.39 -35.27 34.27
C VAL A 148 -16.89 -34.07 35.09
N ARG A 149 -16.21 -32.92 34.98
CA ARG A 149 -16.62 -31.68 35.67
C ARG A 149 -17.82 -30.99 35.02
N ALA A 150 -18.01 -31.16 33.72
CA ALA A 150 -19.15 -30.64 32.96
C ALA A 150 -20.45 -31.35 33.33
N THR A 151 -20.43 -32.68 33.37
CA THR A 151 -21.61 -33.51 33.69
C THR A 151 -21.81 -33.61 35.21
N GLY A 152 -20.73 -33.62 35.98
CA GLY A 152 -20.74 -33.98 37.40
C GLY A 152 -20.83 -35.49 37.61
N PHE A 153 -20.50 -36.28 36.58
CA PHE A 153 -20.49 -37.74 36.59
C PHE A 153 -19.43 -38.26 37.57
N ASP A 154 -19.86 -38.99 38.60
CA ASP A 154 -18.96 -39.59 39.58
C ASP A 154 -18.60 -41.02 39.13
N ILE A 155 -17.46 -41.16 38.45
CA ILE A 155 -16.95 -42.44 37.92
C ILE A 155 -16.85 -43.51 39.03
N ARG A 156 -16.73 -43.11 40.31
CA ARG A 156 -16.61 -44.04 41.44
C ARG A 156 -17.94 -44.58 41.96
N LYS A 157 -19.08 -44.03 41.55
CA LYS A 157 -20.42 -44.40 42.05
C LYS A 157 -21.33 -45.03 40.99
N PHE A 158 -20.81 -45.27 39.79
CA PHE A 158 -21.60 -45.76 38.67
C PHE A 158 -21.93 -47.25 38.82
N ASN A 159 -23.23 -47.60 38.82
CA ASN A 159 -23.71 -48.98 38.92
C ASN A 159 -24.86 -49.22 37.90
N PHE A 160 -24.55 -49.93 36.82
CA PHE A 160 -25.48 -50.21 35.71
C PHE A 160 -26.79 -50.92 36.13
N GLY A 161 -26.79 -51.67 37.25
CA GLY A 161 -27.96 -52.46 37.65
C GLY A 161 -29.11 -51.65 38.25
N GLN A 162 -28.83 -50.51 38.89
CA GLN A 162 -29.87 -49.66 39.53
C GLN A 162 -30.48 -48.64 38.57
N ASP A 163 -29.71 -48.14 37.61
CA ASP A 163 -30.16 -47.14 36.64
C ASP A 163 -31.08 -47.74 35.55
N LEU A 164 -30.97 -49.05 35.28
CA LEU A 164 -31.88 -49.78 34.38
C LEU A 164 -33.29 -49.96 34.97
N ALA A 165 -33.42 -50.01 36.29
CA ALA A 165 -34.70 -50.17 36.98
C ALA A 165 -35.53 -48.88 37.07
N GLN A 166 -34.93 -47.71 36.79
CA GLN A 166 -35.62 -46.40 36.78
C GLN A 166 -36.16 -46.01 35.39
N LEU A 167 -35.96 -46.86 34.38
CA LEU A 167 -36.32 -46.59 32.98
C LEU A 167 -37.64 -47.25 32.54
N ASP A 168 -38.38 -47.91 33.44
CA ASP A 168 -39.74 -48.39 33.15
C ASP A 168 -40.71 -47.22 32.99
N ILE A 169 -41.25 -47.10 31.79
CA ILE A 169 -42.08 -45.99 31.30
C ILE A 169 -43.50 -46.15 31.90
N LYS A 170 -44.04 -45.10 32.55
CA LYS A 170 -45.44 -45.04 32.98
C LYS A 170 -46.33 -44.55 31.83
N GLU A 171 -47.56 -45.06 31.74
CA GLU A 171 -48.56 -44.67 30.73
C GLU A 171 -49.00 -43.18 30.77
N GLU A 172 -48.50 -42.40 31.73
CA GLU A 172 -48.69 -40.94 31.81
C GLU A 172 -47.92 -40.19 30.70
N ASP A 173 -46.97 -40.84 30.00
CA ASP A 173 -46.19 -40.25 28.90
C ASP A 173 -46.92 -40.29 27.53
N ARG A 174 -48.20 -40.67 27.48
CA ARG A 174 -49.04 -40.69 26.26
C ARG A 174 -50.07 -39.56 26.18
N GLU A 175 -49.79 -38.40 26.77
CA GLU A 175 -50.57 -37.19 26.48
C GLU A 175 -50.06 -36.49 25.21
N GLU A 176 -50.91 -36.46 24.18
CA GLU A 176 -50.75 -35.55 23.04
C GLU A 176 -50.99 -34.12 23.52
N PHE A 177 -49.96 -33.27 23.43
CA PHE A 177 -50.08 -31.85 23.69
C PHE A 177 -50.17 -31.08 22.37
N GLU A 178 -51.23 -30.30 22.20
CA GLU A 178 -51.35 -29.38 21.06
C GLU A 178 -50.36 -28.22 21.20
N PHE A 179 -49.48 -28.08 20.22
CA PHE A 179 -48.46 -27.03 20.16
C PHE A 179 -49.01 -25.82 19.41
N GLU A 180 -49.66 -24.91 20.13
CA GLU A 180 -50.09 -23.64 19.58
C GLU A 180 -48.92 -22.62 19.59
N VAL A 181 -48.31 -22.37 18.42
CA VAL A 181 -47.25 -21.37 18.26
C VAL A 181 -47.86 -19.98 18.10
N SER A 182 -48.30 -19.40 19.21
CA SER A 182 -48.47 -17.95 19.30
C SER A 182 -47.20 -17.33 19.88
N LEU A 183 -46.42 -16.65 19.04
CA LEU A 183 -45.27 -15.87 19.47
C LEU A 183 -45.76 -14.61 20.20
N ASP A 184 -46.04 -14.75 21.50
CA ASP A 184 -46.37 -13.65 22.39
C ASP A 184 -45.15 -12.72 22.55
N THR A 185 -45.14 -11.66 21.74
CA THR A 185 -44.09 -10.63 21.71
C THR A 185 -43.94 -9.94 23.07
N ASP A 186 -45.00 -9.85 23.86
CA ASP A 186 -44.95 -9.23 25.20
C ASP A 186 -44.29 -10.16 26.22
N LYS A 187 -44.57 -11.46 26.16
CA LYS A 187 -43.86 -12.47 26.98
C LYS A 187 -42.37 -12.52 26.63
N LEU A 188 -42.02 -12.41 25.35
CA LEU A 188 -40.65 -12.35 24.87
C LEU A 188 -39.94 -11.07 25.33
N ARG A 189 -40.60 -9.91 25.22
CA ARG A 189 -40.09 -8.61 25.68
C ARG A 189 -39.94 -8.56 27.21
N ARG A 190 -40.84 -9.21 27.96
CA ARG A 190 -40.72 -9.38 29.43
C ARG A 190 -39.53 -10.28 29.78
N LYS A 191 -39.32 -11.38 29.04
CA LYS A 191 -38.16 -12.28 29.21
C LYS A 191 -36.84 -11.58 28.90
N LEU A 192 -36.77 -10.78 27.84
CA LEU A 192 -35.60 -9.96 27.50
C LEU A 192 -35.30 -8.90 28.55
N ARG A 193 -36.30 -8.13 29.00
CA ARG A 193 -36.12 -7.13 30.08
C ARG A 193 -35.68 -7.78 31.38
N ARG A 194 -36.20 -8.96 31.69
CA ARG A 194 -35.76 -9.77 32.85
C ARG A 194 -34.30 -10.23 32.69
N ASN A 195 -33.92 -10.74 31.52
CA ASN A 195 -32.54 -11.15 31.24
C ASN A 195 -31.56 -9.98 31.28
N PHE A 196 -31.95 -8.80 30.78
CA PHE A 196 -31.13 -7.59 30.84
C PHE A 196 -30.91 -7.11 32.28
N ARG A 197 -31.96 -7.17 33.13
CA ARG A 197 -31.82 -6.92 34.57
C ARG A 197 -30.86 -7.92 35.22
N TYR A 198 -30.98 -9.21 34.90
CA TYR A 198 -30.05 -10.23 35.41
C TYR A 198 -28.60 -10.00 34.94
N LEU A 199 -28.39 -9.62 33.68
CA LEU A 199 -27.07 -9.24 33.16
C LEU A 199 -26.51 -8.03 33.91
N LYS A 200 -27.33 -6.99 34.14
CA LYS A 200 -26.93 -5.81 34.90
C LYS A 200 -26.53 -6.16 36.33
N TYR A 201 -27.33 -6.96 37.04
CA TYR A 201 -27.00 -7.40 38.39
C TYR A 201 -25.73 -8.26 38.41
N THR A 202 -25.58 -9.19 37.45
CA THR A 202 -24.39 -10.03 37.31
C THR A 202 -23.13 -9.19 37.05
N TYR A 203 -23.24 -8.15 36.22
CA TYR A 203 -22.14 -7.22 35.97
C TYR A 203 -21.75 -6.43 37.23
N ILE A 204 -22.73 -5.88 37.96
CA ILE A 204 -22.48 -5.13 39.19
C ILE A 204 -21.81 -6.02 40.24
N GLU A 205 -22.26 -7.27 40.37
CA GLU A 205 -21.72 -8.24 41.35
C GLU A 205 -20.31 -8.73 41.01
N ASN A 206 -19.96 -8.86 39.73
CA ASN A 206 -18.69 -9.45 39.29
C ASN A 206 -17.83 -8.45 38.48
N LYS A 207 -18.03 -7.15 38.72
CA LYS A 207 -17.48 -6.05 37.90
C LYS A 207 -15.97 -6.18 37.67
N PHE A 208 -15.20 -6.55 38.69
CA PHE A 208 -13.76 -6.72 38.59
C PHE A 208 -13.36 -7.84 37.61
N LEU A 209 -13.94 -9.04 37.75
CA LEU A 209 -13.61 -10.20 36.92
C LEU A 209 -14.09 -10.04 35.48
N ILE A 210 -15.30 -9.47 35.30
CA ILE A 210 -15.85 -9.21 33.96
C ILE A 210 -15.02 -8.16 33.24
N ASN A 211 -14.57 -7.10 33.92
CA ASN A 211 -13.71 -6.09 33.32
C ASN A 211 -12.35 -6.64 32.89
N ILE A 212 -11.75 -7.56 33.67
CA ILE A 212 -10.50 -8.23 33.26
C ILE A 212 -10.71 -9.08 32.00
N GLY A 213 -11.80 -9.85 31.94
CA GLY A 213 -12.13 -10.66 30.75
C GLY A 213 -12.37 -9.81 29.51
N ILE A 214 -13.11 -8.70 29.65
CA ILE A 214 -13.38 -7.75 28.55
C ILE A 214 -12.08 -7.08 28.09
N LEU A 215 -11.22 -6.66 29.02
CA LEU A 215 -9.94 -6.01 28.70
C LEU A 215 -9.03 -6.94 27.88
N LEU A 216 -8.91 -8.21 28.29
CA LEU A 216 -8.10 -9.20 27.57
C LEU A 216 -8.67 -9.51 26.18
N PHE A 217 -9.99 -9.61 26.07
CA PHE A 217 -10.67 -9.82 24.79
C PHE A 217 -10.45 -8.65 23.83
N LEU A 218 -10.64 -7.40 24.32
CA LEU A 218 -10.38 -6.19 23.55
C LEU A 218 -8.90 -6.08 23.14
N SER A 219 -7.97 -6.37 24.06
CA SER A 219 -6.54 -6.37 23.77
C SER A 219 -6.18 -7.34 22.64
N THR A 220 -6.78 -8.53 22.64
CA THR A 220 -6.57 -9.53 21.58
C THR A 220 -7.11 -9.06 20.23
N ILE A 221 -8.33 -8.50 20.20
CA ILE A 221 -8.91 -7.92 18.97
C ILE A 221 -8.04 -6.78 18.45
N CYS A 222 -7.63 -5.86 19.32
CA CYS A 222 -6.75 -4.75 18.94
C CYS A 222 -5.42 -5.26 18.38
N PHE A 223 -4.84 -6.31 18.97
CA PHE A 223 -3.61 -6.92 18.49
C PHE A 223 -3.77 -7.56 17.10
N ILE A 224 -4.87 -8.27 16.85
CA ILE A 224 -5.17 -8.85 15.53
C ILE A 224 -5.36 -7.75 14.49
N ILE A 225 -6.11 -6.69 14.81
CA ILE A 225 -6.31 -5.54 13.92
C ILE A 225 -4.96 -4.85 13.65
N TYR A 226 -4.14 -4.65 14.69
CA TYR A 226 -2.81 -4.06 14.57
C TYR A 226 -1.90 -4.87 13.64
N LEU A 227 -1.84 -6.20 13.81
CA LEU A 227 -1.07 -7.08 12.94
C LEU A 227 -1.58 -7.03 11.49
N ASN A 228 -2.90 -7.01 11.31
CA ASN A 228 -3.49 -6.94 9.98
C ASN A 228 -3.13 -5.62 9.26
N LEU A 229 -3.30 -4.47 9.93
CA LEU A 229 -3.04 -3.14 9.36
C LEU A 229 -1.56 -2.83 9.18
N THR A 230 -0.70 -3.30 10.09
CA THR A 230 0.71 -2.87 10.16
C THR A 230 1.68 -3.87 9.55
N VAL A 231 1.37 -5.17 9.64
CA VAL A 231 2.30 -6.25 9.24
C VAL A 231 1.84 -6.91 7.94
N TYR A 232 0.61 -7.39 7.90
CA TYR A 232 0.15 -8.24 6.79
C TYR A 232 -0.35 -7.44 5.57
N ASN A 233 -1.18 -6.42 5.79
CA ASN A 233 -1.81 -5.62 4.73
C ASN A 233 -1.41 -4.14 4.83
N LYS A 234 -0.13 -3.87 5.14
CA LYS A 234 0.38 -2.50 5.23
C LYS A 234 0.20 -1.78 3.89
N VAL A 235 -0.47 -0.63 3.94
CA VAL A 235 -0.54 0.33 2.84
C VAL A 235 0.49 1.41 3.11
N PHE A 236 1.44 1.57 2.19
CA PHE A 236 2.46 2.61 2.24
C PHE A 236 1.89 3.93 1.71
N ASN A 237 2.48 5.04 2.11
CA ASN A 237 2.21 6.34 1.51
C ASN A 237 3.28 6.69 0.47
N GLU A 238 3.01 7.72 -0.33
CA GLU A 238 4.06 8.34 -1.15
C GLU A 238 5.26 8.78 -0.27
N MET A 239 6.45 8.81 -0.86
CA MET A 239 7.75 8.98 -0.22
C MET A 239 8.21 7.87 0.74
N GLU A 240 7.36 6.92 1.10
CA GLU A 240 7.80 5.72 1.84
C GLU A 240 8.40 4.69 0.86
N ALA A 241 9.62 4.23 1.15
CA ALA A 241 10.24 3.15 0.41
C ALA A 241 9.76 1.79 0.91
N PHE A 242 9.53 0.86 0.00
CA PHE A 242 9.21 -0.53 0.31
C PHE A 242 10.17 -1.47 -0.40
N LEU A 243 10.42 -2.61 0.25
CA LEU A 243 11.30 -3.66 -0.26
C LEU A 243 10.46 -4.74 -0.93
N THR A 244 10.83 -5.08 -2.15
CA THR A 244 10.34 -6.25 -2.89
C THR A 244 11.47 -7.27 -3.00
N THR A 245 11.19 -8.44 -3.56
CA THR A 245 12.19 -9.48 -3.83
C THR A 245 13.30 -8.93 -4.73
N ASP A 246 12.93 -8.22 -5.79
CA ASP A 246 13.87 -7.84 -6.85
C ASP A 246 14.35 -6.38 -6.72
N PHE A 247 13.48 -5.50 -6.20
CA PHE A 247 13.69 -4.05 -6.18
C PHE A 247 13.38 -3.42 -4.82
N SER A 248 14.07 -2.33 -4.50
CA SER A 248 13.62 -1.34 -3.53
C SER A 248 12.92 -0.23 -4.31
N VAL A 249 11.66 0.06 -3.98
CA VAL A 249 10.81 0.97 -4.74
C VAL A 249 10.24 2.05 -3.83
N ARG A 250 10.15 3.27 -4.34
CA ARG A 250 9.48 4.40 -3.69
C ARG A 250 8.70 5.20 -4.73
N ILE A 251 7.44 5.51 -4.44
CA ILE A 251 6.66 6.46 -5.23
C ILE A 251 6.95 7.85 -4.68
N ASN A 252 7.67 8.69 -5.41
CA ASN A 252 8.04 10.04 -4.93
C ASN A 252 6.86 11.00 -5.06
N LYS A 253 6.19 11.01 -6.21
CA LYS A 253 5.09 11.91 -6.55
C LYS A 253 4.11 11.22 -7.49
N SER A 254 2.85 11.63 -7.45
CA SER A 254 1.85 11.25 -8.44
C SER A 254 1.13 12.46 -9.02
N PHE A 255 0.70 12.36 -10.28
CA PHE A 255 0.12 13.46 -11.05
C PHE A 255 -1.10 13.01 -11.85
N LEU A 256 -2.04 13.93 -12.07
CA LEU A 256 -3.12 13.80 -13.06
C LEU A 256 -2.90 14.83 -14.17
N THR A 257 -2.96 14.39 -15.42
CA THR A 257 -2.92 15.32 -16.56
C THR A 257 -3.61 14.77 -17.80
N THR A 258 -4.18 15.68 -18.57
CA THR A 258 -4.73 15.45 -19.91
C THR A 258 -3.92 16.14 -21.01
N LYS A 259 -2.92 16.93 -20.62
CA LYS A 259 -2.16 17.82 -21.50
C LYS A 259 -0.69 17.42 -21.60
N ASP A 260 0.00 17.90 -22.63
CA ASP A 260 1.46 17.86 -22.71
C ASP A 260 2.11 19.10 -22.06
N TYR A 261 3.44 19.14 -22.10
CA TYR A 261 4.27 20.23 -21.59
C TYR A 261 4.01 21.59 -22.27
N LYS A 262 3.35 21.62 -23.43
CA LYS A 262 2.92 22.84 -24.14
C LYS A 262 1.44 23.17 -23.91
N GLY A 263 0.75 22.40 -23.09
CA GLY A 263 -0.68 22.59 -22.81
C GLY A 263 -1.63 22.02 -23.86
N ASN A 264 -1.15 21.25 -24.84
CA ASN A 264 -2.02 20.59 -25.82
C ASN A 264 -2.64 19.33 -25.22
N ASP A 265 -3.90 19.07 -25.51
CA ASP A 265 -4.55 17.81 -25.08
C ASP A 265 -3.89 16.60 -25.78
N ILE A 266 -3.57 15.57 -25.00
CA ILE A 266 -2.90 14.33 -25.47
C ILE A 266 -3.74 13.08 -25.27
N VAL A 267 -4.90 13.20 -24.64
CA VAL A 267 -5.86 12.11 -24.42
C VAL A 267 -7.24 12.55 -24.88
N ASN A 268 -8.12 11.59 -25.11
CA ASN A 268 -9.51 11.87 -25.44
C ASN A 268 -10.23 12.54 -24.26
N ASP A 269 -11.33 13.25 -24.55
CA ASP A 269 -12.09 14.02 -23.55
C ASP A 269 -12.57 13.20 -22.35
N ASN A 270 -12.78 11.90 -22.51
CA ASN A 270 -13.23 10.98 -21.45
C ASN A 270 -12.10 10.25 -20.72
N GLU A 271 -10.85 10.49 -21.10
CA GLU A 271 -9.65 9.83 -20.58
C GLU A 271 -8.74 10.82 -19.84
N THR A 272 -7.90 10.31 -18.95
CA THR A 272 -6.85 11.09 -18.26
C THR A 272 -5.65 10.19 -17.99
N LEU A 273 -4.49 10.81 -17.78
CA LEU A 273 -3.27 10.11 -17.40
C LEU A 273 -3.03 10.26 -15.91
N VAL A 274 -2.76 9.13 -15.26
CA VAL A 274 -2.14 9.09 -13.93
C VAL A 274 -0.65 8.80 -14.14
N VAL A 275 0.20 9.72 -13.71
CA VAL A 275 1.66 9.62 -13.89
C VAL A 275 2.31 9.50 -12.52
N LEU A 276 3.12 8.47 -12.33
CA LEU A 276 3.84 8.21 -11.08
C LEU A 276 5.34 8.44 -11.30
N GLU A 277 5.96 9.30 -10.49
CA GLU A 277 7.42 9.37 -10.37
C GLU A 277 7.88 8.28 -9.40
N VAL A 278 8.53 7.25 -9.93
CA VAL A 278 8.98 6.08 -9.17
C VAL A 278 10.50 6.08 -9.08
N ALA A 279 11.03 6.06 -7.87
CA ALA A 279 12.44 5.77 -7.61
C ALA A 279 12.61 4.26 -7.41
N VAL A 280 13.42 3.63 -8.26
CA VAL A 280 13.68 2.18 -8.23
C VAL A 280 15.17 1.93 -8.10
N ARG A 281 15.53 1.01 -7.19
CA ARG A 281 16.87 0.46 -7.03
C ARG A 281 16.79 -1.05 -7.15
N ASN A 282 17.62 -1.64 -7.98
CA ASN A 282 17.79 -3.09 -8.04
C ASN A 282 18.48 -3.60 -6.77
N ASN A 283 17.94 -4.65 -6.15
CA ASN A 283 18.53 -5.24 -4.95
C ASN A 283 19.67 -6.20 -5.26
N PHE A 284 19.82 -6.63 -6.52
CA PHE A 284 20.87 -7.54 -6.97
C PHE A 284 22.07 -6.80 -7.56
N SER A 285 23.23 -7.45 -7.53
CA SER A 285 24.46 -6.94 -8.15
C SER A 285 24.36 -6.87 -9.69
N LYS A 286 23.68 -7.85 -10.29
CA LYS A 286 23.41 -7.87 -11.73
C LYS A 286 22.19 -7.02 -12.03
N ALA A 287 22.30 -6.10 -13.00
CA ALA A 287 21.19 -5.27 -13.45
C ALA A 287 20.00 -6.12 -13.91
N GLN A 288 18.79 -5.75 -13.46
CA GLN A 288 17.53 -6.42 -13.79
C GLN A 288 16.53 -5.41 -14.35
N LYS A 289 15.54 -5.91 -15.10
CA LYS A 289 14.42 -5.11 -15.57
C LYS A 289 13.27 -5.19 -14.58
N LEU A 290 12.66 -4.05 -14.28
CA LEU A 290 11.36 -4.02 -13.63
C LEU A 290 10.31 -4.56 -14.61
N ASP A 291 9.60 -5.60 -14.18
CA ASP A 291 8.48 -6.16 -14.93
C ASP A 291 7.24 -5.29 -14.75
N ILE A 292 6.87 -4.57 -15.81
CA ILE A 292 5.71 -3.67 -15.81
C ILE A 292 4.37 -4.40 -15.64
N ALA A 293 4.29 -5.71 -15.88
CA ALA A 293 3.08 -6.47 -15.60
C ALA A 293 2.82 -6.60 -14.09
N LYS A 294 3.87 -6.44 -13.27
CA LYS A 294 3.78 -6.42 -11.80
C LYS A 294 3.39 -5.05 -11.25
N THR A 295 3.38 -3.99 -12.06
CA THR A 295 3.06 -2.62 -11.65
C THR A 295 1.64 -2.24 -12.08
N GLN A 296 0.74 -2.19 -11.11
CA GLN A 296 -0.68 -1.93 -11.34
C GLN A 296 -1.11 -0.62 -10.69
N LEU A 297 -1.86 0.19 -11.42
CA LEU A 297 -2.67 1.25 -10.83
C LEU A 297 -4.07 0.69 -10.57
N VAL A 298 -4.52 0.71 -9.32
CA VAL A 298 -5.84 0.22 -8.93
C VAL A 298 -6.73 1.38 -8.50
N ILE A 299 -7.86 1.52 -9.19
CA ILE A 299 -8.89 2.53 -8.93
C ILE A 299 -10.24 1.80 -8.89
N ASN A 300 -10.99 1.92 -7.78
CA ASN A 300 -12.30 1.26 -7.61
C ASN A 300 -12.28 -0.25 -8.00
N ASN A 301 -11.25 -0.98 -7.55
CA ASN A 301 -11.00 -2.40 -7.86
C ASN A 301 -10.69 -2.74 -9.33
N GLN A 302 -10.57 -1.75 -10.22
CA GLN A 302 -10.12 -1.95 -11.59
C GLN A 302 -8.62 -1.69 -11.67
N ALA A 303 -7.90 -2.56 -12.38
CA ALA A 303 -6.46 -2.47 -12.57
C ALA A 303 -6.12 -1.89 -13.95
N PHE A 304 -5.20 -0.94 -13.96
CA PHE A 304 -4.64 -0.30 -15.14
C PHE A 304 -3.14 -0.55 -15.18
N TYR A 305 -2.59 -0.61 -16.39
CA TYR A 305 -1.20 -0.95 -16.63
C TYR A 305 -0.46 0.19 -17.31
N HIS A 306 0.86 0.13 -17.20
CA HIS A 306 1.74 1.13 -17.74
C HIS A 306 1.63 1.25 -19.27
N VAL A 307 1.66 2.48 -19.79
CA VAL A 307 1.69 2.79 -21.23
C VAL A 307 2.89 3.68 -21.59
N TYR A 308 3.57 3.32 -22.68
CA TYR A 308 4.80 4.00 -23.14
C TYR A 308 4.54 5.13 -24.15
N SER A 309 3.35 5.16 -24.76
CA SER A 309 3.01 6.02 -25.91
C SER A 309 3.12 7.53 -25.67
N TYR A 310 3.22 7.96 -24.40
CA TYR A 310 3.25 9.36 -23.99
C TYR A 310 4.65 9.88 -23.65
N ARG A 311 5.72 9.09 -23.87
CA ARG A 311 7.10 9.44 -23.49
C ARG A 311 7.54 10.83 -23.97
N ASP A 312 7.29 11.16 -25.23
CA ASP A 312 7.75 12.41 -25.85
C ASP A 312 6.88 13.61 -25.44
N ARG A 313 5.69 13.34 -24.87
CA ARG A 313 4.71 14.35 -24.43
C ARG A 313 4.83 14.69 -22.94
N LEU A 314 5.52 13.86 -22.16
CA LEU A 314 5.64 13.97 -20.70
C LEU A 314 7.10 14.11 -20.23
N PHE A 315 8.03 14.45 -21.13
CA PHE A 315 9.46 14.54 -20.78
C PHE A 315 9.74 15.58 -19.69
N ASP A 316 8.88 16.59 -19.56
CA ASP A 316 8.95 17.63 -18.54
C ASP A 316 8.66 17.11 -17.12
N LEU A 317 8.01 15.95 -17.00
CA LEU A 317 7.78 15.26 -15.73
C LEU A 317 8.92 14.29 -15.38
N GLY A 318 9.67 13.84 -16.38
CA GLY A 318 10.77 12.88 -16.24
C GLY A 318 10.82 11.83 -17.34
N LYS A 319 11.69 10.83 -17.17
CA LYS A 319 11.88 9.77 -18.17
C LYS A 319 10.91 8.61 -17.98
N VAL A 320 10.09 8.32 -18.99
CA VAL A 320 9.22 7.13 -19.00
C VAL A 320 10.06 5.86 -18.98
N TYR A 321 9.70 4.92 -18.11
CA TYR A 321 10.33 3.60 -18.07
C TYR A 321 9.95 2.84 -19.35
N GLU A 322 10.92 2.26 -20.06
CA GLU A 322 10.76 1.50 -21.31
C GLU A 322 11.64 0.23 -21.25
N ASP A 323 11.48 -0.55 -20.18
CA ASP A 323 12.19 -1.83 -19.97
C ASP A 323 13.72 -1.73 -19.94
N GLN A 324 14.24 -0.61 -19.42
CA GLN A 324 15.68 -0.43 -19.22
C GLN A 324 16.20 -1.28 -18.06
N LEU A 325 17.49 -1.62 -18.13
CA LEU A 325 18.18 -2.29 -17.02
C LEU A 325 18.36 -1.31 -15.86
N LEU A 326 17.93 -1.73 -14.67
CA LEU A 326 17.98 -0.91 -13.47
C LEU A 326 19.26 -1.20 -12.67
N PRO A 327 20.03 -0.15 -12.30
CA PRO A 327 21.25 -0.31 -11.54
C PRO A 327 20.96 -0.52 -10.05
N ASN A 328 22.01 -0.86 -9.28
CA ASN A 328 21.97 -0.99 -7.82
C ASN A 328 22.02 0.38 -7.09
N GLN A 329 21.53 1.44 -7.75
CA GLN A 329 21.33 2.76 -7.16
C GLN A 329 19.94 3.26 -7.53
N PHE A 330 19.37 4.15 -6.71
CA PHE A 330 18.05 4.70 -7.00
C PHE A 330 18.10 5.51 -8.29
N THR A 331 17.25 5.11 -9.24
CA THR A 331 17.01 5.83 -10.48
C THR A 331 15.53 6.19 -10.57
N LYS A 332 15.23 7.39 -11.08
CA LYS A 332 13.87 7.92 -11.17
C LYS A 332 13.30 7.65 -12.55
N TRP A 333 12.07 7.16 -12.58
CA TRP A 333 11.36 6.82 -13.81
C TRP A 333 9.89 7.20 -13.68
N LEU A 334 9.23 7.41 -14.82
CA LEU A 334 7.79 7.59 -14.87
C LEU A 334 7.09 6.28 -15.23
N LEU A 335 6.08 5.94 -14.43
CA LEU A 335 5.04 4.99 -14.82
C LEU A 335 3.76 5.77 -15.14
N VAL A 336 3.34 5.70 -16.40
CA VAL A 336 2.16 6.38 -16.94
C VAL A 336 1.02 5.38 -17.11
N TYR A 337 -0.18 5.73 -16.68
CA TYR A 337 -1.40 4.91 -16.80
C TYR A 337 -2.51 5.74 -17.44
N LYS A 338 -3.16 5.19 -18.47
CA LYS A 338 -4.33 5.81 -19.09
C LYS A 338 -5.60 5.27 -18.45
N VAL A 339 -6.45 6.16 -17.92
CA VAL A 339 -7.66 5.80 -17.18
C VAL A 339 -8.87 6.64 -17.61
N PRO A 340 -10.10 6.11 -17.57
CA PRO A 340 -11.31 6.92 -17.75
C PRO A 340 -11.48 7.97 -16.65
N LYS A 341 -11.85 9.21 -17.03
CA LYS A 341 -12.04 10.33 -16.08
C LYS A 341 -13.07 10.02 -14.99
N PHE A 342 -14.15 9.31 -15.32
CA PHE A 342 -15.23 8.99 -14.38
C PHE A 342 -14.79 8.07 -13.23
N LEU A 343 -13.64 7.41 -13.34
CA LEU A 343 -13.10 6.56 -12.28
C LEU A 343 -12.21 7.32 -11.29
N ILE A 344 -11.74 8.51 -11.64
CA ILE A 344 -10.87 9.31 -10.77
C ILE A 344 -11.58 9.55 -9.43
N SER A 345 -10.95 9.09 -8.36
CA SER A 345 -11.47 9.17 -7.00
C SER A 345 -10.32 9.35 -6.01
N ASN A 346 -10.62 9.72 -4.77
CA ASN A 346 -9.59 9.85 -3.73
C ASN A 346 -8.98 8.49 -3.30
N ASN A 347 -9.48 7.35 -3.82
CA ASN A 347 -9.03 6.01 -3.46
C ASN A 347 -8.23 5.36 -4.60
N MET A 348 -7.06 5.94 -4.90
CA MET A 348 -6.12 5.41 -5.89
C MET A 348 -4.96 4.70 -5.20
N TYR A 349 -4.57 3.54 -5.73
CA TYR A 349 -3.48 2.75 -5.18
C TYR A 349 -2.54 2.29 -6.28
N PHE A 350 -1.24 2.50 -6.09
CA PHE A 350 -0.23 1.73 -6.81
C PHE A 350 -0.08 0.37 -6.13
N LYS A 351 -0.14 -0.72 -6.89
CA LYS A 351 0.08 -2.08 -6.39
C LYS A 351 1.25 -2.72 -7.13
N TYR A 352 2.17 -3.27 -6.36
CA TYR A 352 3.27 -4.10 -6.86
C TYR A 352 3.03 -5.57 -6.52
N VAL A 353 3.01 -6.43 -7.53
CA VAL A 353 2.89 -7.88 -7.36
C VAL A 353 4.29 -8.46 -7.13
N ASP A 354 4.68 -8.69 -5.87
CA ASP A 354 6.03 -9.11 -5.51
C ASP A 354 6.27 -10.60 -5.81
N LYS A 355 5.49 -11.46 -5.15
CA LYS A 355 5.51 -12.91 -5.33
C LYS A 355 4.11 -13.42 -5.60
N VAL A 356 3.97 -14.36 -6.51
CA VAL A 356 2.71 -15.07 -6.71
C VAL A 356 2.84 -16.43 -6.06
N ASN A 357 2.19 -16.61 -4.91
CA ASN A 357 2.13 -17.90 -4.25
C ASN A 357 0.89 -18.65 -4.78
N VAL A 358 1.03 -19.92 -5.09
CA VAL A 358 -0.12 -20.76 -5.42
C VAL A 358 -0.60 -21.38 -4.13
N VAL A 359 -1.78 -21.00 -3.65
CA VAL A 359 -2.42 -21.61 -2.48
C VAL A 359 -3.77 -22.15 -2.93
N SER A 360 -4.04 -23.44 -2.70
CA SER A 360 -5.32 -24.07 -3.07
C SER A 360 -5.68 -23.98 -4.57
N ARG A 361 -4.70 -24.09 -5.48
CA ARG A 361 -4.86 -23.84 -6.94
C ARG A 361 -5.36 -22.43 -7.29
N LYS A 362 -5.31 -21.48 -6.35
CA LYS A 362 -5.57 -20.06 -6.56
C LYS A 362 -4.26 -19.29 -6.48
N LEU A 363 -4.07 -18.36 -7.40
CA LEU A 363 -2.95 -17.42 -7.36
C LEU A 363 -3.23 -16.43 -6.23
N ASN A 364 -2.41 -16.48 -5.17
CA ASN A 364 -2.39 -15.53 -4.08
C ASN A 364 -1.15 -14.65 -4.21
N PRO A 365 -1.23 -13.55 -4.99
CA PRO A 365 -0.14 -12.60 -5.08
C PRO A 365 0.07 -11.89 -3.74
N LYS A 366 1.30 -11.91 -3.24
CA LYS A 366 1.75 -10.96 -2.22
C LYS A 366 1.86 -9.59 -2.91
N THR A 367 0.87 -8.75 -2.68
CA THR A 367 0.81 -7.40 -3.23
C THR A 367 1.23 -6.36 -2.21
N ILE A 368 2.12 -5.46 -2.59
CA ILE A 368 2.41 -4.26 -1.80
C ILE A 368 1.57 -3.12 -2.37
N SER A 369 0.86 -2.40 -1.51
CA SER A 369 0.00 -1.29 -1.92
C SER A 369 0.56 0.05 -1.41
N VAL A 370 0.56 1.05 -2.28
CA VAL A 370 0.91 2.44 -1.97
C VAL A 370 -0.31 3.31 -2.27
N ARG A 371 -0.79 4.07 -1.28
CA ARG A 371 -1.86 5.05 -1.49
C ARG A 371 -1.31 6.23 -2.29
N LEU A 372 -2.04 6.65 -3.31
CA LEU A 372 -1.68 7.75 -4.19
C LEU A 372 -2.57 8.97 -3.94
N ASN A 373 -1.96 10.16 -3.94
CA ASN A 373 -2.65 11.44 -3.82
C ASN A 373 -2.24 12.36 -4.97
N PRO A 374 -2.68 12.09 -6.20
CA PRO A 374 -2.10 12.73 -7.37
C PRO A 374 -2.50 14.19 -7.49
N LYS A 375 -1.50 15.02 -7.78
CA LYS A 375 -1.67 16.45 -8.01
C LYS A 375 -2.20 16.69 -9.42
N ASN A 376 -3.29 17.44 -9.56
CA ASN A 376 -3.81 17.85 -10.86
C ASN A 376 -2.89 18.91 -11.48
N LEU A 377 -2.37 18.62 -12.67
CA LEU A 377 -1.44 19.45 -13.42
C LEU A 377 -2.10 20.35 -14.47
N ASP A 378 -3.38 20.13 -14.78
CA ASP A 378 -4.07 20.82 -15.89
C ASP A 378 -4.69 22.15 -15.46
N VAL A 379 -4.87 22.37 -14.14
CA VAL A 379 -5.49 23.57 -13.58
C VAL A 379 -4.40 24.49 -13.03
N VAL A 380 -4.29 25.70 -13.59
CA VAL A 380 -3.36 26.72 -13.06
C VAL A 380 -3.79 27.14 -11.67
N SER A 381 -2.92 26.90 -10.70
CA SER A 381 -3.16 27.16 -9.28
C SER A 381 -2.44 28.41 -8.76
N LYS A 382 -1.35 28.82 -9.43
CA LYS A 382 -0.48 29.92 -9.00
C LYS A 382 0.11 30.61 -10.23
N THR A 383 0.21 31.94 -10.14
CA THR A 383 0.97 32.76 -11.10
C THR A 383 2.02 33.55 -10.31
N LYS A 384 3.25 33.58 -10.81
CA LYS A 384 4.33 34.39 -10.25
C LYS A 384 4.87 35.33 -11.32
N GLU A 385 5.14 36.58 -10.94
CA GLU A 385 5.71 37.58 -11.82
C GLU A 385 7.12 37.95 -11.35
N PHE A 386 8.04 38.12 -12.28
CA PHE A 386 9.44 38.51 -12.08
C PHE A 386 9.79 39.60 -13.09
N GLN A 387 10.65 40.53 -12.70
CA GLN A 387 11.14 41.61 -13.54
C GLN A 387 12.53 41.31 -14.09
N LEU A 388 12.93 42.01 -15.16
CA LEU A 388 14.28 41.95 -15.71
C LEU A 388 15.33 42.21 -14.63
N GLY A 389 16.37 41.37 -14.58
CA GLY A 389 17.41 41.41 -13.56
C GLY A 389 17.08 40.65 -12.27
N GLU A 390 15.84 40.21 -12.06
CA GLU A 390 15.48 39.34 -10.93
C GLU A 390 15.76 37.86 -11.23
N THR A 391 16.11 37.11 -10.19
CA THR A 391 16.28 35.65 -10.29
C THR A 391 14.93 34.96 -10.06
N MET A 392 14.43 34.30 -11.10
CA MET A 392 13.26 33.43 -11.03
C MET A 392 13.66 32.06 -10.45
N VAL A 393 12.94 31.61 -9.41
CA VAL A 393 13.13 30.30 -8.77
C VAL A 393 11.88 29.45 -8.94
N LEU A 394 12.06 28.24 -9.46
CA LEU A 394 10.97 27.35 -9.89
C LEU A 394 10.50 26.33 -8.84
N ASN A 395 10.87 26.51 -7.58
CA ASN A 395 10.70 25.56 -6.48
C ASN A 395 9.26 25.03 -6.26
N ASP A 396 8.25 25.83 -6.58
CA ASP A 396 6.84 25.42 -6.50
C ASP A 396 6.39 24.50 -7.66
N SER A 397 7.15 24.46 -8.76
CA SER A 397 6.83 23.75 -10.00
C SER A 397 7.34 22.31 -10.04
N ILE A 398 7.03 21.61 -11.13
CA ILE A 398 7.59 20.27 -11.42
C ILE A 398 9.11 20.28 -11.63
N LEU A 399 9.71 21.44 -11.93
CA LEU A 399 11.14 21.60 -12.22
C LEU A 399 12.00 21.92 -10.99
N GLY A 400 11.45 21.81 -9.77
CA GLY A 400 12.26 21.91 -8.54
C GLY A 400 13.03 23.23 -8.43
N ASN A 401 14.26 23.18 -7.90
CA ASN A 401 15.04 24.38 -7.57
C ASN A 401 15.83 24.96 -8.75
N VAL A 402 15.28 24.90 -9.96
CA VAL A 402 15.87 25.57 -11.13
C VAL A 402 15.83 27.09 -10.90
N GLU A 403 16.97 27.72 -11.11
CA GLU A 403 17.14 29.18 -11.04
C GLU A 403 17.38 29.73 -12.46
N PHE A 404 16.70 30.82 -12.79
CA PHE A 404 16.72 31.45 -14.10
C PHE A 404 16.85 32.97 -13.94
N LYS A 405 17.80 33.59 -14.64
CA LYS A 405 18.00 35.05 -14.58
C LYS A 405 18.37 35.61 -15.94
N ILE A 406 17.69 36.67 -16.35
CA ILE A 406 18.04 37.48 -17.53
C ILE A 406 18.55 38.83 -17.01
N ASP A 407 19.80 39.15 -17.30
CA ASP A 407 20.44 40.39 -16.87
C ASP A 407 20.17 41.53 -17.88
N LYS A 408 20.11 41.21 -19.18
CA LYS A 408 19.88 42.19 -20.25
C LYS A 408 19.03 41.59 -21.36
N TYR A 409 18.21 42.45 -21.98
CA TYR A 409 17.52 42.15 -23.22
C TYR A 409 17.64 43.33 -24.19
N GLU A 410 17.69 43.04 -25.49
CA GLU A 410 17.56 44.03 -26.57
C GLU A 410 16.86 43.39 -27.77
N ILE A 411 16.26 44.19 -28.66
CA ILE A 411 15.66 43.69 -29.91
C ILE A 411 16.08 44.60 -31.06
N ASN A 412 16.76 44.03 -32.07
CA ASN A 412 17.26 44.73 -33.26
C ASN A 412 17.13 43.85 -34.51
N ASP A 413 17.29 44.47 -35.69
CA ASP A 413 17.31 43.76 -36.97
C ASP A 413 18.56 42.89 -37.14
N GLU A 414 19.69 43.36 -36.62
CA GLU A 414 20.96 42.67 -36.66
C GLU A 414 21.85 43.09 -35.49
N TYR A 415 22.80 42.23 -35.14
CA TYR A 415 23.83 42.52 -34.15
C TYR A 415 25.21 42.43 -34.78
N ARG A 416 26.02 43.47 -34.58
CA ARG A 416 27.43 43.49 -35.01
C ARG A 416 28.32 43.01 -33.86
N LEU A 417 28.94 41.84 -34.03
CA LEU A 417 29.84 41.24 -33.06
C LEU A 417 31.29 41.39 -33.53
N THR A 418 32.14 41.98 -32.70
CA THR A 418 33.56 42.16 -33.01
C THR A 418 34.37 40.97 -32.52
N TYR A 419 35.34 40.53 -33.33
CA TYR A 419 36.29 39.47 -32.96
C TYR A 419 37.65 39.71 -33.61
N ASN A 420 38.69 39.04 -33.12
CA ASN A 420 40.01 39.09 -33.73
C ASN A 420 40.18 37.91 -34.69
N PHE A 421 40.37 38.20 -35.97
CA PHE A 421 40.68 37.20 -37.00
C PHE A 421 42.18 37.00 -37.07
N CYS A 422 42.66 35.83 -36.64
CA CYS A 422 44.08 35.51 -36.60
C CYS A 422 44.48 34.69 -37.82
N VAL A 423 45.38 35.24 -38.66
CA VAL A 423 45.95 34.55 -39.82
C VAL A 423 47.03 33.57 -39.37
N THR A 424 47.80 33.97 -38.36
CA THR A 424 48.76 33.14 -37.63
C THR A 424 48.50 33.28 -36.11
N LYS A 425 49.23 32.56 -35.26
CA LYS A 425 49.05 32.68 -33.78
C LYS A 425 49.29 34.09 -33.25
N ASP A 426 50.17 34.86 -33.90
CA ASP A 426 50.64 36.16 -33.40
C ASP A 426 50.13 37.34 -34.22
N GLU A 427 49.46 37.08 -35.34
CA GLU A 427 48.98 38.10 -36.28
C GLU A 427 47.45 38.07 -36.38
N CYS A 428 46.81 38.95 -35.60
CA CYS A 428 45.37 39.05 -35.50
C CYS A 428 44.86 40.44 -35.88
N TYR A 429 43.77 40.49 -36.66
CA TYR A 429 43.15 41.71 -37.14
C TYR A 429 41.75 41.88 -36.54
N PRO A 430 41.37 43.11 -36.12
CA PRO A 430 40.00 43.40 -35.73
C PRO A 430 39.05 43.13 -36.89
N SER A 431 38.07 42.28 -36.65
CA SER A 431 37.06 41.87 -37.60
C SER A 431 35.69 41.90 -36.93
N TYR A 432 34.64 41.68 -37.71
CA TYR A 432 33.29 41.63 -37.19
C TYR A 432 32.42 40.65 -37.98
N GLU A 433 31.39 40.16 -37.32
CA GLU A 433 30.34 39.32 -37.86
C GLU A 433 29.00 40.02 -37.62
N TYR A 434 28.08 39.91 -38.58
CA TYR A 434 26.69 40.30 -38.39
C TYR A 434 25.85 39.06 -38.12
N VAL A 435 25.15 39.07 -36.98
CA VAL A 435 24.12 38.09 -36.66
C VAL A 435 22.80 38.65 -37.16
N LYS A 436 22.14 37.92 -38.07
CA LYS A 436 20.88 38.32 -38.69
C LYS A 436 19.85 37.18 -38.63
N PRO A 437 18.53 37.48 -38.65
CA PRO A 437 17.50 36.48 -38.81
C PRO A 437 17.65 35.70 -40.12
N ASN A 438 17.09 34.50 -40.16
CA ASN A 438 17.11 33.67 -41.35
C ASN A 438 16.09 34.17 -42.39
N ILE A 439 16.57 34.40 -43.62
CA ILE A 439 15.81 35.03 -44.71
C ILE A 439 14.78 34.05 -45.34
N THR A 440 14.83 32.77 -44.97
CA THR A 440 13.93 31.73 -45.53
C THR A 440 12.55 31.67 -44.87
N ASN A 441 12.27 32.56 -43.90
CA ASN A 441 11.02 32.54 -43.16
C ASN A 441 9.88 33.22 -43.93
N ARG A 442 8.64 32.76 -43.71
CA ARG A 442 7.43 33.37 -44.32
C ARG A 442 7.01 34.69 -43.66
N TYR A 443 7.68 35.06 -42.58
CA TYR A 443 7.37 36.21 -41.74
C TYR A 443 8.61 37.10 -41.66
N ASP A 444 8.39 38.40 -41.54
CA ASP A 444 9.46 39.34 -41.20
C ASP A 444 9.88 39.10 -39.75
N MET A 445 11.17 38.85 -39.55
CA MET A 445 11.75 38.50 -38.25
C MET A 445 12.78 39.55 -37.83
N ALA A 446 12.88 39.77 -36.53
CA ALA A 446 13.95 40.49 -35.86
C ALA A 446 14.71 39.54 -34.92
N LEU A 447 15.80 40.02 -34.31
CA LEU A 447 16.54 39.28 -33.29
C LEU A 447 16.33 39.89 -31.91
N MET A 448 15.92 39.04 -30.96
CA MET A 448 15.96 39.33 -29.54
C MET A 448 17.28 38.81 -28.96
N TYR A 449 18.11 39.72 -28.46
CA TYR A 449 19.29 39.41 -27.67
C TYR A 449 18.92 39.25 -26.20
N LEU A 450 19.39 38.18 -25.57
CA LEU A 450 19.28 37.94 -24.13
C LEU A 450 20.67 37.62 -23.57
N ASN A 451 21.06 38.29 -22.49
CA ASN A 451 22.18 37.87 -21.65
C ASN A 451 21.61 37.32 -20.34
N GLY A 452 21.96 36.09 -19.99
CA GLY A 452 21.43 35.48 -18.78
C GLY A 452 22.01 34.11 -18.45
N LYS A 453 21.75 33.68 -17.22
CA LYS A 453 22.26 32.43 -16.65
C LYS A 453 21.13 31.58 -16.11
N MET A 454 21.35 30.27 -16.17
CA MET A 454 20.45 29.28 -15.61
C MET A 454 21.24 28.25 -14.81
N LYS A 455 20.67 27.80 -13.70
CA LYS A 455 21.20 26.72 -12.87
C LYS A 455 20.15 25.62 -12.79
N TRP A 456 20.52 24.43 -13.24
CA TRP A 456 19.63 23.28 -13.25
C TRP A 456 19.67 22.53 -11.91
N ASP A 457 18.53 21.99 -11.49
CA ASP A 457 18.44 21.11 -10.32
C ASP A 457 18.83 19.68 -10.74
N GLU A 458 19.94 19.15 -10.25
CA GLU A 458 20.40 17.81 -10.62
C GLU A 458 19.58 16.69 -9.96
N GLU A 459 18.75 17.01 -8.96
CA GLU A 459 17.97 16.01 -8.23
C GLU A 459 16.62 15.71 -8.89
N ILE A 460 16.12 16.52 -9.82
CA ILE A 460 14.81 16.25 -10.46
C ILE A 460 14.88 15.11 -11.49
N ALA A 461 13.74 14.49 -11.77
CA ALA A 461 13.64 13.34 -12.68
C ALA A 461 13.78 13.71 -14.19
N VAL A 462 13.88 15.00 -14.49
CA VAL A 462 13.88 15.57 -15.84
C VAL A 462 15.31 15.71 -16.35
N ASN A 463 15.53 15.40 -17.63
CA ASN A 463 16.83 15.58 -18.25
C ASN A 463 17.30 17.05 -18.16
N PRO A 464 18.57 17.30 -17.84
CA PRO A 464 19.09 18.65 -17.74
C PRO A 464 18.87 19.49 -18.99
N ILE A 465 18.21 20.62 -18.82
CA ILE A 465 18.20 21.71 -19.80
C ILE A 465 19.35 22.62 -19.40
N THR A 466 20.30 22.85 -20.31
CA THR A 466 21.59 23.45 -19.97
C THR A 466 21.68 24.95 -20.25
N ASN A 467 20.71 25.52 -20.97
CA ASN A 467 20.75 26.92 -21.39
C ASN A 467 19.36 27.56 -21.50
N ILE A 468 19.35 28.90 -21.45
CA ILE A 468 18.12 29.71 -21.45
C ILE A 468 17.31 29.53 -22.73
N TYR A 469 17.96 29.51 -23.91
CA TYR A 469 17.24 29.33 -25.15
C TYR A 469 16.45 28.02 -25.17
N SER A 470 17.07 26.91 -24.76
CA SER A 470 16.42 25.59 -24.73
C SER A 470 15.24 25.58 -23.75
N PHE A 471 15.37 26.30 -22.63
CA PHE A 471 14.28 26.47 -21.68
C PHE A 471 13.11 27.26 -22.28
N ILE A 472 13.39 28.41 -22.91
CA ILE A 472 12.39 29.23 -23.61
C ILE A 472 11.72 28.45 -24.73
N ASN A 473 12.48 27.74 -25.55
CA ASN A 473 11.96 26.96 -26.66
C ASN A 473 11.04 25.81 -26.21
N ASN A 474 11.30 25.24 -25.04
CA ASN A 474 10.50 24.15 -24.50
C ASN A 474 9.24 24.62 -23.77
N PHE A 475 9.33 25.68 -22.97
CA PHE A 475 8.28 26.08 -22.02
C PHE A 475 7.77 27.50 -22.16
N GLY A 476 8.48 28.34 -22.91
CA GLY A 476 8.22 29.76 -23.03
C GLY A 476 7.24 30.10 -24.15
N GLU A 477 6.52 31.18 -23.93
CA GLU A 477 5.74 31.92 -24.92
C GLU A 477 6.15 33.39 -24.83
N LEU A 478 6.29 34.05 -25.97
CA LEU A 478 6.54 35.49 -26.01
C LEU A 478 5.22 36.22 -26.09
N VAL A 479 4.91 36.98 -25.03
CA VAL A 479 3.71 37.81 -24.92
C VAL A 479 4.13 39.27 -25.01
N TYR A 480 3.49 40.04 -25.88
CA TYR A 480 3.84 41.43 -26.12
C TYR A 480 2.59 42.27 -26.41
N GLU A 481 2.68 43.57 -26.17
CA GLU A 481 1.56 44.51 -26.32
C GLU A 481 1.91 45.62 -27.32
N ILE A 482 1.08 45.77 -28.35
CA ILE A 482 1.18 46.83 -29.36
C ILE A 482 -0.19 47.52 -29.41
N ASP A 483 -0.23 48.85 -29.27
CA ASP A 483 -1.48 49.64 -29.29
C ASP A 483 -2.55 49.09 -28.33
N ASP A 484 -2.15 48.82 -27.08
CA ASP A 484 -2.99 48.22 -26.01
C ASP A 484 -3.57 46.82 -26.32
N LYS A 485 -3.11 46.17 -27.40
CA LYS A 485 -3.52 44.81 -27.77
C LYS A 485 -2.44 43.81 -27.40
N THR A 486 -2.76 42.93 -26.47
CA THR A 486 -1.93 41.78 -26.11
C THR A 486 -1.91 40.76 -27.26
N LYS A 487 -0.71 40.42 -27.70
CA LYS A 487 -0.42 39.40 -28.71
C LYS A 487 0.50 38.34 -28.12
N VAL A 488 0.41 37.13 -28.67
CA VAL A 488 1.30 36.01 -28.38
C VAL A 488 1.99 35.62 -29.68
N GLN A 489 3.31 35.47 -29.63
CA GLN A 489 4.07 35.02 -30.81
C GLN A 489 3.65 33.60 -31.18
N LYS A 490 3.18 33.41 -32.41
CA LYS A 490 2.74 32.09 -32.92
C LYS A 490 3.86 31.31 -33.63
N VAL A 491 4.95 31.98 -33.98
CA VAL A 491 6.12 31.35 -34.63
C VAL A 491 7.03 30.78 -33.55
N GLY A 492 7.49 29.54 -33.73
CA GLY A 492 8.42 28.91 -32.81
C GLY A 492 9.74 29.66 -32.73
N PHE A 493 10.38 29.62 -31.54
CA PHE A 493 11.68 30.24 -31.34
C PHE A 493 12.76 29.53 -32.15
N LYS A 494 13.73 30.31 -32.62
CA LYS A 494 14.93 29.79 -33.29
C LYS A 494 16.15 30.57 -32.84
N GLN A 495 17.16 29.86 -32.35
CA GLN A 495 18.43 30.47 -31.97
C GLN A 495 19.31 30.65 -33.21
N ILE A 496 19.92 31.83 -33.33
CA ILE A 496 20.99 32.11 -34.28
C ILE A 496 22.30 32.13 -33.51
N ASN A 497 23.20 31.22 -33.86
CA ASN A 497 24.53 31.16 -33.25
C ASN A 497 25.51 31.92 -34.13
N PRO A 498 26.31 32.85 -33.57
CA PRO A 498 27.42 33.44 -34.29
C PRO A 498 28.41 32.35 -34.72
N VAL A 499 28.97 32.48 -35.93
CA VAL A 499 29.89 31.51 -36.52
C VAL A 499 31.33 31.79 -36.10
N LYS A 500 31.69 33.06 -35.96
CA LYS A 500 33.07 33.50 -35.68
C LYS A 500 33.29 33.84 -34.20
N VAL A 501 32.25 34.26 -33.50
CA VAL A 501 32.32 34.67 -32.10
C VAL A 501 31.81 33.56 -31.19
N LYS A 502 32.66 33.08 -30.27
CA LYS A 502 32.21 32.20 -29.19
C LYS A 502 31.52 33.03 -28.14
N VAL A 503 30.20 32.93 -28.11
CA VAL A 503 29.37 33.56 -27.08
C VAL A 503 29.08 32.57 -25.95
N LYS A 504 29.07 33.07 -24.72
CA LYS A 504 28.68 32.32 -23.53
C LYS A 504 27.65 33.15 -22.78
N ASP A 505 26.54 32.53 -22.40
CA ASP A 505 25.43 33.18 -21.69
C ASP A 505 24.70 34.28 -22.50
N ASP A 506 25.05 34.44 -23.79
CA ASP A 506 24.36 35.32 -24.74
C ASP A 506 23.57 34.49 -25.77
N TYR A 507 22.34 34.90 -26.01
CA TYR A 507 21.40 34.20 -26.89
C TYR A 507 20.78 35.19 -27.87
N TYR A 508 20.84 34.87 -29.17
CA TYR A 508 20.15 35.61 -30.23
C TYR A 508 19.01 34.75 -30.73
N ILE A 509 17.77 35.20 -30.50
CA ILE A 509 16.56 34.42 -30.75
C ILE A 509 15.70 35.17 -31.76
N GLU A 510 15.26 34.48 -32.81
CA GLU A 510 14.33 35.05 -33.78
C GLU A 510 12.97 35.34 -33.12
N VAL A 511 12.47 36.55 -33.34
CA VAL A 511 11.14 37.02 -32.93
C VAL A 511 10.46 37.73 -34.10
N LEU A 512 9.14 37.88 -34.06
CA LEU A 512 8.44 38.65 -35.10
C LEU A 512 8.91 40.11 -35.12
N ASP A 513 9.08 40.68 -36.32
CA ASP A 513 9.57 42.06 -36.50
C ASP A 513 8.73 43.09 -35.72
N GLU A 514 7.40 42.88 -35.68
CA GLU A 514 6.47 43.77 -34.97
C GLU A 514 6.73 43.87 -33.47
N VAL A 515 7.43 42.89 -32.85
CA VAL A 515 7.78 42.92 -31.42
C VAL A 515 8.67 44.12 -31.09
N LYS A 516 9.46 44.65 -32.04
CA LYS A 516 10.24 45.89 -31.84
C LYS A 516 9.36 47.08 -31.46
N LYS A 517 8.12 47.11 -31.94
CA LYS A 517 7.15 48.19 -31.69
C LYS A 517 6.36 47.98 -30.39
N ALA A 518 6.59 46.88 -29.68
CA ALA A 518 5.83 46.57 -28.47
C ALA A 518 6.21 47.49 -27.30
N ASN A 519 5.20 47.94 -26.57
CA ASN A 519 5.37 48.72 -25.35
C ASN A 519 5.68 47.82 -24.16
N LYS A 520 5.03 46.65 -24.08
CA LYS A 520 5.28 45.63 -23.06
C LYS A 520 5.74 44.34 -23.70
N ILE A 521 6.70 43.67 -23.06
CA ILE A 521 7.24 42.38 -23.51
C ILE A 521 7.49 41.50 -22.29
N ALA A 522 6.97 40.28 -22.32
CA ALA A 522 7.19 39.28 -21.28
C ALA A 522 7.39 37.88 -21.88
N LEU A 523 8.27 37.11 -21.25
CA LEU A 523 8.35 35.66 -21.44
C LEU A 523 7.44 34.98 -20.43
N VAL A 524 6.44 34.24 -20.92
CA VAL A 524 5.50 33.50 -20.08
C VAL A 524 5.85 32.02 -20.16
N PHE A 525 6.10 31.39 -19.01
CA PHE A 525 6.40 29.97 -18.89
C PHE A 525 5.22 29.25 -18.24
N ASN A 526 4.57 28.38 -19.01
CA ASN A 526 3.43 27.59 -18.55
C ASN A 526 3.92 26.21 -18.07
N LEU A 527 4.42 26.14 -16.84
CA LEU A 527 4.92 24.92 -16.22
C LEU A 527 3.78 24.17 -15.52
N ARG A 528 2.90 23.56 -16.32
CA ARG A 528 1.73 22.80 -15.85
C ARG A 528 0.78 23.67 -15.01
N ASN A 529 0.60 23.35 -13.73
CA ASN A 529 -0.31 24.02 -12.82
C ASN A 529 0.22 25.36 -12.28
N ILE A 530 1.36 25.84 -12.79
CA ILE A 530 1.98 27.11 -12.38
C ILE A 530 2.43 27.89 -13.61
N GLN A 531 2.08 29.17 -13.63
CA GLN A 531 2.53 30.11 -14.64
C GLN A 531 3.59 31.05 -14.05
N TYR A 532 4.68 31.25 -14.78
CA TYR A 532 5.71 32.22 -14.46
C TYR A 532 5.77 33.27 -15.55
N LYS A 533 5.65 34.55 -15.19
CA LYS A 533 5.73 35.67 -16.13
C LYS A 533 6.99 36.46 -15.83
N TYR A 534 7.91 36.49 -16.78
CA TYR A 534 9.17 37.22 -16.69
C TYR A 534 9.11 38.45 -17.60
N VAL A 535 8.94 39.62 -17.00
CA VAL A 535 8.74 40.89 -17.71
C VAL A 535 10.08 41.45 -18.15
N LEU A 536 10.24 41.60 -19.47
CA LEU A 536 11.44 42.18 -20.09
C LEU A 536 11.29 43.69 -20.27
N LYS A 537 10.09 44.14 -20.66
CA LYS A 537 9.76 45.53 -20.93
C LYS A 537 8.39 45.88 -20.34
N VAL A 538 8.30 47.02 -19.67
CA VAL A 538 7.09 47.59 -19.05
C VAL A 538 6.60 48.79 -19.84
#